data_AF-A0A355TSA1-F1
#
_entry.id   AF-A0A355TSA1-F1
#
_cell.length_a   1.000
_cell.length_b   1.000
_cell.length_c   1.000
_cell.angle_alpha   90.00
_cell.angle_beta   90.00
_cell.angle_gamma   90.00
#
_symmetry.space_group_name_H-M   'P 1'
#
loop_
_entity.id
_entity.type
_entity.pdbx_description
1 polymer ?
#
loop_
_entity_poly.entity_id
_entity_poly.type
_entity_poly.pdbx_seq_one_letter_code
_entity_poly.pdbx_strand_id
1 'polypeptide(L)'
;KLSFMGNEFAQWNEWNFNQSLDWHLISEKPHKQMQEWCQAINHFYKEHPELWELDNSRGGFTWLQCDDPDNSVAIFVRYPLGRGSVVMVAC
;
A
#
# COMPACT_ATOMS: atom_id res chain seq x y z
N LYS A 1 -8.97 -1.48 -1.63
CA LYS A 1 -8.08 -0.86 -2.64
C LYS A 1 -8.03 -1.78 -3.86
N LEU A 2 -7.65 -1.30 -5.05
CA LEU A 2 -7.65 -2.09 -6.30
C LEU A 2 -6.30 -1.95 -7.01
N SER A 3 -5.67 -3.07 -7.35
CA SER A 3 -4.47 -3.15 -8.20
C SER A 3 -4.71 -4.20 -9.27
N PHE A 4 -4.13 -3.99 -10.46
CA PHE A 4 -4.24 -4.93 -11.57
C PHE A 4 -3.19 -6.05 -11.48
N MET A 5 -3.48 -7.19 -12.09
CA MET A 5 -2.60 -8.37 -12.10
C MET A 5 -1.26 -8.07 -12.77
N GLY A 6 -0.17 -8.59 -12.23
CA GLY A 6 1.20 -8.32 -12.67
C GLY A 6 1.91 -7.27 -11.82
N ASN A 7 1.17 -6.32 -11.22
CA ASN A 7 1.75 -5.29 -10.35
C ASN A 7 2.30 -5.89 -9.05
N GLU A 8 1.68 -6.95 -8.55
CA GLU A 8 2.02 -7.56 -7.26
C GLU A 8 3.38 -8.25 -7.24
N PHE A 9 3.96 -8.56 -8.40
CA PHE A 9 5.33 -9.06 -8.52
C PHE A 9 6.19 -8.18 -9.43
N ALA A 10 5.74 -6.95 -9.71
CA ALA A 10 6.43 -5.97 -10.56
C ALA A 10 6.83 -6.53 -11.93
N GLN A 11 5.87 -7.03 -12.70
CA GLN A 11 6.12 -7.39 -14.10
C GLN A 11 6.74 -6.21 -14.88
N TRP A 12 7.79 -6.47 -15.68
CA TRP A 12 8.47 -5.44 -16.46
C TRP A 12 7.68 -4.97 -17.67
N ASN A 13 7.16 -5.92 -18.44
CA ASN A 13 6.45 -5.62 -19.68
C ASN A 13 5.04 -5.11 -19.37
N GLU A 14 4.54 -4.23 -20.23
CA GLU A 14 3.13 -3.85 -20.21
C GLU A 14 2.23 -5.09 -20.32
N TRP A 15 1.04 -5.00 -19.73
CA TRP A 15 0.06 -6.05 -19.86
C TRP A 15 -0.35 -6.21 -21.34
N ASN A 16 -0.28 -7.44 -21.83
CA ASN A 16 -0.69 -7.81 -23.17
C ASN A 16 -1.80 -8.86 -23.10
N PHE A 17 -3.00 -8.51 -23.54
CA PHE A 17 -4.17 -9.41 -23.50
C PHE A 17 -4.00 -10.68 -24.35
N ASN A 18 -3.05 -10.72 -25.30
CA ASN A 18 -2.76 -11.89 -26.12
C ASN A 18 -1.73 -12.84 -25.47
N GLN A 19 -1.17 -12.48 -24.32
CA GLN A 19 -0.13 -13.25 -23.65
C GLN A 19 -0.47 -13.46 -22.16
N SER A 20 0.07 -14.53 -21.59
CA SER A 20 0.06 -14.69 -20.14
C SER A 20 0.95 -13.63 -19.48
N LEU A 21 0.74 -13.39 -18.20
CA LEU A 21 1.71 -12.66 -17.40
C LEU A 21 3.09 -13.35 -17.41
N ASP A 22 4.13 -12.58 -17.13
CA ASP A 22 5.54 -13.00 -17.10
C ASP A 22 5.85 -13.80 -15.81
N TRP A 23 5.15 -14.91 -15.61
CA TRP A 23 5.24 -15.73 -14.39
C TRP A 23 6.65 -16.23 -14.06
N HIS A 24 7.52 -16.34 -15.08
CA HIS A 24 8.91 -16.72 -14.91
C HIS A 24 9.68 -15.76 -13.98
N LEU A 25 9.29 -14.48 -13.94
CA LEU A 25 9.90 -13.46 -13.10
C LEU A 25 9.82 -13.79 -11.60
N ILE A 26 8.81 -14.56 -11.14
CA ILE A 26 8.68 -14.93 -9.72
C ILE A 26 9.88 -15.76 -9.22
N SER A 27 10.61 -16.41 -10.13
CA SER A 27 11.84 -17.15 -9.78
C SER A 27 13.02 -16.22 -9.50
N GLU A 28 12.94 -14.97 -9.94
CA GLU A 28 13.94 -13.94 -9.70
C GLU A 28 13.69 -13.25 -8.36
N LYS A 29 14.76 -13.09 -7.58
CA LYS A 29 14.70 -12.58 -6.20
C LYS A 29 13.93 -11.26 -6.06
N PRO A 30 14.14 -10.21 -6.88
CA PRO A 30 13.45 -8.93 -6.71
C PRO A 30 11.93 -9.04 -6.85
N HIS A 31 11.46 -9.80 -7.83
CA HIS A 31 10.03 -10.01 -8.09
C HIS A 31 9.37 -10.85 -7.00
N LYS A 32 10.09 -11.86 -6.49
CA LYS A 32 9.62 -12.64 -5.35
C LYS A 32 9.46 -11.78 -4.10
N GLN A 33 10.42 -10.90 -3.82
CA GLN A 33 10.35 -9.97 -2.69
C GLN A 33 9.21 -8.96 -2.82
N MET A 34 8.93 -8.48 -4.04
CA MET A 34 7.76 -7.64 -4.30
C MET A 34 6.46 -8.38 -3.99
N GLN A 35 6.33 -9.63 -4.44
CA GLN A 35 5.16 -10.47 -4.14
C GLN A 35 4.97 -10.68 -2.63
N GLU A 36 6.05 -10.98 -1.91
CA GLU A 36 6.04 -11.14 -0.45
C GLU A 36 5.68 -9.84 0.26
N TRP A 37 6.19 -8.70 -0.21
CA TRP A 37 5.83 -7.38 0.29
C TRP A 37 4.34 -7.07 0.06
N CYS A 38 3.82 -7.34 -1.14
CA CYS A 38 2.40 -7.19 -1.45
C CYS A 38 1.51 -8.08 -0.57
N GLN A 39 1.96 -9.30 -0.25
CA GLN A 39 1.27 -10.15 0.71
C GLN A 39 1.29 -9.53 2.11
N ALA A 40 2.46 -9.10 2.60
CA ALA A 40 2.64 -8.52 3.92
C ALA A 40 1.80 -7.24 4.11
N ILE A 41 1.80 -6.32 3.14
CA ILE A 41 1.04 -5.06 3.23
C ILE A 41 -0.48 -5.30 3.21
N ASN A 42 -0.95 -6.32 2.48
CA ASN A 42 -2.36 -6.70 2.50
C ASN A 42 -2.78 -7.31 3.85
N HIS A 43 -1.91 -8.10 4.49
CA HIS A 43 -2.14 -8.59 5.85
C HIS A 43 -2.20 -7.43 6.85
N PHE A 44 -1.19 -6.54 6.82
CA PHE A 44 -1.15 -5.34 7.65
C PHE A 44 -2.43 -4.49 7.46
N TYR A 45 -2.84 -4.21 6.22
CA TYR A 45 -4.06 -3.46 5.95
C TYR A 45 -5.31 -4.06 6.59
N LYS A 46 -5.43 -5.39 6.61
CA LYS A 46 -6.58 -6.08 7.20
C LYS A 46 -6.54 -6.11 8.73
N GLU A 47 -5.34 -6.18 9.32
CA GLU A 47 -5.13 -6.24 10.77
C GLU A 47 -5.25 -4.87 11.46
N HIS A 48 -5.23 -3.78 10.69
CA HIS A 48 -5.26 -2.41 11.18
C HIS A 48 -6.54 -1.66 10.73
N PRO A 49 -7.65 -1.73 11.51
CA PRO A 49 -8.93 -1.10 11.17
C PRO A 49 -8.88 0.41 10.93
N GLU A 50 -7.97 1.11 11.59
CA GLU A 50 -7.68 2.54 11.40
C GLU A 50 -7.37 2.90 9.93
N LEU A 51 -6.95 1.93 9.11
CA LEU A 51 -6.65 2.12 7.70
C LEU A 51 -7.87 2.07 6.77
N TRP A 52 -9.04 1.62 7.26
CA TRP A 52 -10.23 1.43 6.42
C TRP A 52 -11.59 1.76 7.07
N GLU A 53 -11.74 1.73 8.40
CA GLU A 53 -13.03 1.96 9.07
C GLU A 53 -13.61 3.36 8.84
N LEU A 54 -12.73 4.37 8.79
CA LEU A 54 -13.09 5.78 8.67
C LEU A 54 -12.64 6.41 7.34
N ASP A 55 -12.43 5.61 6.29
CA ASP A 55 -11.94 6.08 4.97
C ASP A 55 -12.84 7.18 4.35
N ASN A 56 -14.13 7.24 4.72
CA ASN A 56 -15.11 8.23 4.23
C ASN A 56 -15.45 9.32 5.27
N SER A 57 -14.68 9.44 6.35
CA SER A 57 -14.93 10.38 7.44
C SER A 57 -13.73 11.31 7.67
N ARG A 58 -14.01 12.58 7.97
CA ARG A 58 -12.96 13.54 8.36
C ARG A 58 -12.25 13.14 9.66
N GLY A 59 -12.88 12.33 10.51
CA GLY A 59 -12.27 11.86 11.77
C GLY A 59 -11.22 10.76 11.60
N GLY A 60 -11.09 10.16 10.41
CA GLY A 60 -10.18 9.04 10.16
C GLY A 60 -8.75 9.43 9.76
N PHE A 61 -8.47 10.74 9.63
CA PHE A 61 -7.23 11.25 9.04
C PHE A 61 -6.83 12.61 9.63
N THR A 62 -5.54 12.84 9.85
CA THR A 62 -4.99 14.17 10.16
C THR A 62 -3.59 14.33 9.60
N TRP A 63 -3.33 15.44 8.90
CA TRP A 63 -1.97 15.84 8.51
C TRP A 63 -1.16 16.27 9.73
N LEU A 64 0.09 15.79 9.82
CA LEU A 64 1.07 16.29 10.78
C LEU A 64 2.12 17.18 10.10
N GLN A 65 2.55 16.81 8.89
CA GLN A 65 3.49 17.55 8.06
C GLN A 65 3.12 17.34 6.59
N CYS A 66 2.94 18.41 5.81
CA CYS A 66 2.68 18.30 4.36
C CYS A 66 3.25 19.46 3.54
N ASP A 67 4.07 20.30 4.16
CA ASP A 67 4.70 21.50 3.59
C ASP A 67 6.24 21.41 3.58
N ASP A 68 6.78 20.21 3.34
CA ASP A 68 8.23 19.98 3.12
C ASP A 68 8.54 19.47 1.70
N PRO A 69 8.38 20.33 0.68
CA PRO A 69 8.66 19.96 -0.71
C PRO A 69 10.15 19.74 -0.99
N ASP A 70 11.03 20.37 -0.22
CA ASP A 70 12.49 20.29 -0.41
C ASP A 70 13.01 18.88 -0.08
N ASN A 71 12.41 18.21 0.90
CA ASN A 71 12.74 16.82 1.25
C ASN A 71 11.73 15.79 0.72
N SER A 72 10.65 16.25 0.08
CA SER A 72 9.54 15.39 -0.38
C SER A 72 8.90 14.57 0.77
N VAL A 73 8.80 15.16 1.97
CA VAL A 73 8.31 14.48 3.18
C VAL A 73 6.83 14.78 3.43
N ALA A 74 6.07 13.74 3.74
CA ALA A 74 4.68 13.88 4.20
C ALA A 74 4.39 12.95 5.38
N ILE A 75 3.79 13.49 6.45
CA ILE A 75 3.46 12.74 7.66
C ILE A 75 2.00 12.95 8.02
N PHE A 76 1.27 11.86 8.28
CA PHE A 76 -0.13 11.90 8.69
C PHE A 76 -0.50 10.75 9.63
N VAL A 77 -1.63 10.87 10.31
CA VAL A 77 -2.18 9.85 11.22
C VAL A 77 -3.50 9.31 10.71
N ARG A 78 -3.69 8.01 10.85
CA ARG A 78 -4.93 7.27 10.61
C ARG A 78 -5.55 6.83 11.94
N TYR A 79 -6.86 7.06 12.09
CA TYR A 79 -7.59 6.80 13.33
C TYR A 79 -8.64 5.70 13.15
N PRO A 80 -8.84 4.84 14.17
CA PRO A 80 -9.89 3.83 14.17
C PRO A 80 -11.25 4.44 14.50
N LEU A 81 -12.32 3.68 14.30
CA LEU A 81 -13.62 4.02 14.84
C LEU A 81 -13.62 3.84 16.37
N GLY A 82 -13.86 4.93 17.11
CA GLY A 82 -13.96 4.88 18.57
C GLY A 82 -12.62 4.92 19.29
N ARG A 83 -12.35 3.97 20.19
CA ARG A 83 -11.09 3.88 20.96
C ARG A 83 -10.24 2.74 20.41
N GLY A 84 -8.97 3.03 20.09
CA GLY A 84 -8.02 2.05 19.59
C GLY A 84 -6.65 2.67 19.33
N SER A 85 -5.71 1.87 18.83
CA SER A 85 -4.42 2.35 18.34
C SER A 85 -4.57 3.16 17.06
N VAL A 86 -3.64 4.09 16.85
CA VAL A 86 -3.54 4.88 15.63
C VAL A 86 -2.32 4.45 14.83
N VAL A 87 -2.33 4.68 13.52
CA VAL A 87 -1.16 4.49 12.65
C VAL A 87 -0.64 5.85 12.21
N MET A 88 0.61 6.15 12.53
CA MET A 88 1.34 7.27 11.95
C MET A 88 2.06 6.78 10.70
N VAL A 89 1.87 7.48 9.59
CA VAL A 89 2.52 7.22 8.31
C VAL A 89 3.48 8.37 8.02
N ALA A 90 4.72 8.02 7.68
CA ALA A 90 5.72 8.95 7.17
C ALA A 90 6.16 8.47 5.79
N CYS A 91 6.09 9.35 4.80
CA CYS A 91 6.49 9.15 3.41
C CYS A 91 7.67 10.04 3.09
#